data_AF-A0A150QV43-F1
#
_entry.id   AF-A0A150QV43-F1
#
_cell.length_a   1.000
_cell.length_b   1.000
_cell.length_c   1.000
_cell.angle_alpha   90.00
_cell.angle_beta   90.00
_cell.angle_gamma   90.00
#
_symmetry.space_group_name_H-M   'P 1'
#
loop_
_entity.id
_entity.type
_entity.pdbx_description
1 polymer ?
#
loop_
_entity_poly.entity_id
_entity_poly.type
_entity_poly.pdbx_seq_one_letter_code
_entity_poly.pdbx_strand_id
1 'polypeptide(L)'
;MQEAQTRLLLIVDPAVADVGERARFVVDELESALEFLLDDDVDEPADAQLARIKEFHARDGQRSSALSQALRDHAGLAESLKERLVEADEAFDVRLIAEARKLAEDLQRRALAAAPEAGASAAASTTRNQLLHLMVARVGAIRKTAAHVFRRHPEVAREVTSAYERRRRAAARREKARKAAEAGQANGKPAEANGKPAEANGKPAAAPAPATAAPTTP
;
A
#
# COMPACT_ATOMS: atom_id res chain seq x y z
N MET A 1 11.98 -2.08 -2.56
CA MET A 1 11.13 -1.40 -3.57
C MET A 1 10.45 -0.17 -2.99
N GLN A 2 9.94 -0.23 -1.76
CA GLN A 2 9.45 0.97 -1.05
C GLN A 2 10.56 2.01 -0.87
N GLU A 3 11.74 1.66 -0.33
CA GLU A 3 12.85 2.60 -0.08
C GLU A 3 13.32 3.41 -1.31
N ALA A 4 13.20 2.87 -2.53
CA ALA A 4 13.56 3.58 -3.75
C ALA A 4 12.48 4.58 -4.18
N GLN A 5 11.21 4.28 -3.90
CA GLN A 5 10.11 5.24 -4.05
C GLN A 5 10.16 6.31 -2.95
N THR A 6 10.49 5.93 -1.71
CA THR A 6 10.67 6.87 -0.60
C THR A 6 11.84 7.81 -0.85
N ARG A 7 12.96 7.32 -1.40
CA ARG A 7 14.11 8.16 -1.79
C ARG A 7 13.83 9.07 -2.99
N LEU A 8 12.99 8.64 -3.94
CA LEU A 8 12.60 9.51 -5.06
C LEU A 8 11.62 10.62 -4.60
N LEU A 9 10.81 10.35 -3.57
CA LEU A 9 9.96 11.34 -2.91
C LEU A 9 10.74 12.33 -2.02
N LEU A 10 11.95 11.96 -1.58
CA LEU A 10 12.83 12.86 -0.83
C LEU A 10 13.56 13.88 -1.72
N ILE A 11 13.40 13.77 -3.04
CA ILE A 11 13.74 14.79 -4.04
C ILE A 11 12.46 15.56 -4.41
N VAL A 12 11.59 15.79 -3.43
CA VAL A 12 10.66 16.91 -3.50
C VAL A 12 11.51 18.12 -3.14
N ASP A 13 11.54 19.09 -4.05
CA ASP A 13 12.23 20.39 -3.93
C ASP A 13 12.15 20.91 -2.47
N PRO A 14 13.28 21.25 -1.80
CA PRO A 14 13.27 21.72 -0.42
C PRO A 14 12.37 22.96 -0.23
N ALA A 15 12.19 23.79 -1.26
CA ALA A 15 11.25 24.91 -1.23
C ALA A 15 9.76 24.49 -1.31
N VAL A 16 9.48 23.24 -1.71
CA VAL A 16 8.15 22.62 -1.67
C VAL A 16 7.91 21.94 -0.31
N ALA A 17 8.97 21.39 0.31
CA ALA A 17 8.91 20.92 1.70
C ALA A 17 8.60 22.07 2.66
N ASP A 18 9.34 23.18 2.56
CA ASP A 18 9.19 24.35 3.43
C ASP A 18 7.80 25.02 3.31
N VAL A 19 7.31 25.22 2.07
CA VAL A 19 5.97 25.80 1.85
C VAL A 19 4.85 24.85 2.30
N GLY A 20 5.03 23.54 2.13
CA GLY A 20 4.08 22.55 2.63
C GLY A 20 4.04 22.49 4.15
N GLU A 21 5.19 22.59 4.82
CA GLU A 21 5.28 22.65 6.28
C GLU A 21 4.63 23.93 6.83
N ARG A 22 4.95 25.10 6.25
CA ARG A 22 4.30 26.36 6.65
C ARG A 22 2.79 26.33 6.42
N ALA A 23 2.33 25.77 5.31
CA ALA A 23 0.91 25.63 5.03
C ALA A 23 0.18 24.74 6.06
N ARG A 24 0.80 23.64 6.53
CA ARG A 24 0.22 22.80 7.59
C ARG A 24 0.16 23.54 8.91
N PHE A 25 1.26 24.19 9.29
CA PHE A 25 1.29 25.03 10.50
C PHE A 25 0.15 26.05 10.49
N VAL A 26 -0.05 26.78 9.38
CA VAL A 26 -1.13 27.78 9.30
C VAL A 26 -2.53 27.13 9.39
N VAL A 27 -2.74 25.93 8.84
CA VAL A 27 -4.01 25.21 9.02
C VAL A 27 -4.22 24.85 10.48
N ASP A 28 -3.21 24.27 11.13
CA ASP A 28 -3.30 23.82 12.53
C ASP A 28 -3.57 25.00 13.48
N GLU A 29 -2.94 26.16 13.26
CA GLU A 29 -3.17 27.38 14.04
C GLU A 29 -4.59 27.94 13.82
N LEU A 30 -5.06 28.00 12.56
CA LEU A 30 -6.42 28.46 12.28
C LEU A 30 -7.48 27.51 12.83
N GLU A 31 -7.26 26.20 12.72
CA GLU A 31 -8.13 25.17 13.30
C GLU A 31 -8.19 25.31 14.83
N SER A 32 -7.04 25.43 15.49
CA SER A 32 -6.96 25.59 16.95
C SER A 32 -7.68 26.85 17.43
N ALA A 33 -7.48 27.98 16.74
CA ALA A 33 -8.15 29.23 17.09
C ALA A 33 -9.67 29.16 16.88
N LEU A 34 -10.11 28.51 15.81
CA LEU A 34 -11.54 28.30 15.53
C LEU A 34 -12.17 27.34 16.54
N GLU A 35 -11.49 26.25 16.91
CA GLU A 35 -11.96 25.34 17.96
C GLU A 35 -12.08 26.04 19.30
N PHE A 36 -11.06 26.80 19.70
CA PHE A 36 -11.09 27.52 20.96
C PHE A 36 -12.24 28.53 21.03
N LEU A 37 -12.51 29.24 19.93
CA LEU A 37 -13.61 30.20 19.87
C LEU A 37 -14.99 29.52 19.93
N LEU A 38 -15.12 28.35 19.30
CA LEU A 38 -16.41 27.66 19.10
C LEU A 38 -16.72 26.65 20.22
N ASP A 39 -15.74 26.23 21.01
CA ASP A 39 -15.92 25.37 22.18
C ASP A 39 -16.40 26.19 23.41
N ASP A 40 -17.43 27.03 23.22
CA ASP A 40 -18.00 27.93 24.24
C ASP A 40 -19.30 27.40 24.87
N ASP A 41 -19.57 26.09 24.73
CA ASP A 41 -20.82 25.41 25.12
C ASP A 41 -22.10 25.93 24.41
N VAL A 42 -21.97 26.72 23.33
CA VAL A 42 -23.10 27.22 22.53
C VAL A 42 -23.11 26.58 21.15
N ASP A 43 -24.17 25.79 20.87
CA ASP A 43 -24.36 25.23 19.53
C ASP A 43 -24.74 26.32 18.51
N GLU A 44 -23.84 26.64 17.58
CA GLU A 44 -24.05 27.58 16.50
C GLU A 44 -23.76 26.97 15.11
N PRO A 45 -24.22 27.59 13.99
CA PRO A 45 -23.97 27.02 12.66
C PRO A 45 -22.49 26.96 12.29
N ALA A 46 -21.63 27.75 12.95
CA ALA A 46 -20.19 27.75 12.74
C ALA A 46 -19.55 26.45 13.23
N ASP A 47 -20.03 25.83 14.32
CA ASP A 47 -19.59 24.51 14.79
C ASP A 47 -19.78 23.44 13.73
N ALA A 48 -21.00 23.39 13.18
CA ALA A 48 -21.34 22.45 12.13
C ALA A 48 -20.53 22.72 10.85
N GLN A 49 -20.14 23.96 10.58
CA GLN A 49 -19.27 24.29 9.46
C GLN A 49 -17.83 23.82 9.72
N LEU A 50 -17.25 24.10 10.88
CA LEU A 50 -15.91 23.65 11.25
C LEU A 50 -15.82 22.11 11.24
N ALA A 51 -16.80 21.43 11.84
CA ALA A 51 -16.86 19.96 11.84
C ALA A 51 -16.88 19.37 10.42
N ARG A 52 -17.65 19.96 9.50
CA ARG A 52 -17.68 19.55 8.09
C ARG A 52 -16.34 19.76 7.39
N ILE A 53 -15.68 20.88 7.65
CA ILE A 53 -14.35 21.18 7.11
C ILE A 53 -13.34 20.13 7.61
N LYS A 54 -13.33 19.83 8.93
CA LYS A 54 -12.45 18.82 9.53
C LYS A 54 -12.70 17.43 8.96
N GLU A 55 -13.96 17.01 8.85
CA GLU A 55 -14.31 15.70 8.27
C GLU A 55 -13.84 15.59 6.81
N PHE A 56 -14.03 16.64 6.02
CA PHE A 56 -13.61 16.67 4.62
C PHE A 56 -12.08 16.51 4.47
N HIS A 57 -11.29 17.17 5.33
CA HIS A 57 -9.83 17.17 5.22
C HIS A 57 -9.13 16.03 5.98
N ALA A 58 -9.83 15.30 6.87
CA ALA A 58 -9.29 14.19 7.66
C ALA A 58 -8.64 13.06 6.82
N ARG A 59 -9.01 12.93 5.53
CA ARG A 59 -8.51 11.85 4.64
C ARG A 59 -7.46 12.29 3.64
N ASP A 60 -7.19 13.59 3.50
CA ASP A 60 -6.55 14.15 2.30
C ASP A 60 -5.23 14.94 2.56
N GLY A 61 -4.75 15.00 3.81
CA GLY A 61 -3.63 15.85 4.27
C GLY A 61 -2.23 15.66 3.64
N GLN A 62 -2.08 14.84 2.60
CA GLN A 62 -0.80 14.57 1.94
C GLN A 62 -0.69 15.12 0.51
N ARG A 63 -1.78 15.60 -0.11
CA ARG A 63 -1.76 16.13 -1.49
C ARG A 63 -1.76 17.66 -1.48
N SER A 64 -0.88 18.31 -2.27
CA SER A 64 -0.79 19.78 -2.34
C SER A 64 -2.10 20.47 -2.73
N SER A 65 -2.94 19.81 -3.53
CA SER A 65 -4.28 20.31 -3.89
C SER A 65 -5.26 20.26 -2.72
N ALA A 66 -5.18 19.23 -1.87
CA ALA A 66 -5.99 19.13 -0.67
C ALA A 66 -5.57 20.19 0.36
N LEU A 67 -4.26 20.38 0.55
CA LEU A 67 -3.73 21.40 1.45
C LEU A 67 -4.11 22.83 1.02
N SER A 68 -4.08 23.12 -0.28
CA SER A 68 -4.57 24.40 -0.83
C SER A 68 -6.05 24.62 -0.52
N GLN A 69 -6.88 23.57 -0.63
CA GLN A 69 -8.30 23.66 -0.31
C GLN A 69 -8.53 23.84 1.20
N ALA A 70 -7.83 23.09 2.05
CA ALA A 70 -7.91 23.22 3.50
C ALA A 70 -7.62 24.65 3.98
N LEU A 71 -6.55 25.26 3.46
CA LEU A 71 -6.21 26.65 3.74
C LEU A 71 -7.33 27.62 3.35
N ARG A 72 -7.99 27.42 2.19
CA ARG A 72 -9.10 28.29 1.76
C ARG A 72 -10.32 28.15 2.67
N ASP A 73 -10.66 26.91 3.02
CA ASP A 73 -11.86 26.63 3.81
C ASP A 73 -11.72 27.17 5.24
N HIS A 74 -10.58 26.92 5.90
CA HIS A 74 -10.30 27.42 7.25
C HIS A 74 -10.16 28.94 7.26
N ALA A 75 -9.44 29.53 6.30
CA ALA A 75 -9.33 30.99 6.20
C ALA A 75 -10.66 31.67 5.87
N GLY A 76 -11.55 30.99 5.13
CA GLY A 76 -12.90 31.46 4.85
C GLY A 76 -13.75 31.54 6.11
N LEU A 77 -13.73 30.48 6.93
CA LEU A 77 -14.44 30.45 8.21
C LEU A 77 -13.83 31.46 9.20
N ALA A 78 -12.51 31.47 9.35
CA ALA A 78 -11.80 32.41 10.23
C ALA A 78 -12.05 33.88 9.87
N GLU A 79 -12.14 34.23 8.59
CA GLU A 79 -12.49 35.60 8.19
C GLU A 79 -13.90 35.98 8.64
N SER A 80 -14.87 35.07 8.51
CA SER A 80 -16.26 35.36 8.91
C SER A 80 -16.41 35.56 10.42
N LEU A 81 -15.50 34.98 11.22
CA LEU A 81 -15.47 35.07 12.69
C LEU A 81 -14.36 35.98 13.23
N LYS A 82 -13.71 36.75 12.36
CA LYS A 82 -12.48 37.48 12.68
C LYS A 82 -12.62 38.42 13.89
N GLU A 83 -13.71 39.15 13.98
CA GLU A 83 -13.93 40.09 15.10
C GLU A 83 -14.00 39.34 16.43
N ARG A 84 -14.73 38.22 16.46
CA ARG A 84 -14.85 37.34 17.63
C ARG A 84 -13.53 36.65 17.98
N LEU A 85 -12.75 36.23 16.98
CA LEU A 85 -11.43 35.62 17.20
C LEU A 85 -10.48 36.59 17.92
N VAL A 86 -10.46 37.86 17.52
CA VAL A 86 -9.62 38.88 18.15
C VAL A 86 -10.09 39.24 19.56
N GLU A 87 -11.41 39.20 19.79
CA GLU A 87 -11.99 39.43 21.12
C GLU A 87 -11.72 38.27 22.08
N ALA A 88 -11.76 37.02 21.58
CA ALA A 88 -11.52 35.82 22.37
C ALA A 88 -10.03 35.58 22.66
N ASP A 89 -9.15 35.90 21.71
CA ASP A 89 -7.70 35.75 21.85
C ASP A 89 -6.95 36.96 21.26
N GLU A 90 -6.48 37.86 22.13
CA GLU A 90 -5.67 39.01 21.73
C GLU A 90 -4.31 38.61 21.12
N ALA A 91 -3.82 37.39 21.40
CA ALA A 91 -2.58 36.87 20.85
C ALA A 91 -2.75 36.30 19.44
N PHE A 92 -3.98 36.10 18.96
CA PHE A 92 -4.25 35.59 17.63
C PHE A 92 -3.75 36.56 16.55
N ASP A 93 -2.83 36.10 15.71
CA ASP A 93 -2.34 36.89 14.59
C ASP A 93 -3.30 36.82 13.40
N VAL A 94 -4.14 37.85 13.25
CA VAL A 94 -5.05 38.05 12.12
C VAL A 94 -4.36 37.93 10.75
N ARG A 95 -3.04 38.17 10.66
CA ARG A 95 -2.28 38.03 9.42
C ARG A 95 -2.26 36.58 8.92
N LEU A 96 -2.45 35.59 9.79
CA LEU A 96 -2.53 34.18 9.42
C LEU A 96 -3.67 33.91 8.42
N ILE A 97 -4.79 34.63 8.52
CA ILE A 97 -5.91 34.49 7.57
C ILE A 97 -5.48 34.91 6.16
N ALA A 98 -4.77 36.04 6.04
CA ALA A 98 -4.26 36.52 4.76
C ALA A 98 -3.12 35.62 4.23
N GLU A 99 -2.26 35.15 5.12
CA GLU A 99 -1.19 34.21 4.79
C GLU A 99 -1.75 32.90 4.25
N ALA A 100 -2.80 32.34 4.88
CA ALA A 100 -3.44 31.12 4.44
C ALA A 100 -3.96 31.23 3.01
N ARG A 101 -4.62 32.34 2.66
CA ARG A 101 -5.09 32.59 1.29
C ARG A 101 -3.93 32.65 0.29
N LYS A 102 -2.86 33.35 0.63
CA LYS A 102 -1.67 33.46 -0.23
C LYS A 102 -1.02 32.09 -0.44
N LEU A 103 -0.82 31.31 0.62
CA LEU A 103 -0.26 29.96 0.54
C LEU A 103 -1.14 29.05 -0.30
N ALA A 104 -2.48 29.16 -0.17
CA ALA A 104 -3.40 28.39 -0.99
C ALA A 104 -3.26 28.69 -2.49
N GLU A 105 -3.13 29.97 -2.86
CA GLU A 105 -2.88 30.37 -4.25
C GLU A 105 -1.53 29.87 -4.77
N ASP A 106 -0.48 29.96 -3.96
CA ASP A 106 0.86 29.54 -4.36
C ASP A 106 0.94 28.02 -4.56
N LEU A 107 0.29 27.24 -3.68
CA LEU A 107 0.15 25.80 -3.85
C LEU A 107 -0.66 25.45 -5.11
N GLN A 108 -1.74 26.18 -5.41
CA GLN A 108 -2.53 25.98 -6.62
C GLN A 108 -1.71 26.29 -7.89
N ARG A 109 -1.01 27.42 -7.92
CA ARG A 109 -0.14 27.83 -9.03
C ARG A 109 0.94 26.77 -9.30
N ARG A 110 1.58 26.27 -8.24
CA ARG A 110 2.59 25.21 -8.34
C ARG A 110 2.01 23.89 -8.82
N ALA A 111 0.84 23.50 -8.33
CA ALA A 111 0.17 22.28 -8.79
C ALA A 111 -0.15 22.34 -10.29
N LEU A 112 -0.60 23.49 -10.79
CA LEU A 112 -0.84 23.72 -12.23
C LEU A 112 0.46 23.67 -13.04
N ALA A 113 1.56 24.26 -12.52
CA ALA A 113 2.87 24.22 -13.16
C ALA A 113 3.49 22.81 -13.18
N ALA A 114 3.21 21.98 -12.17
CA ALA A 114 3.74 20.61 -12.07
C ALA A 114 2.92 19.57 -12.85
N ALA A 115 1.71 19.90 -13.30
CA ALA A 115 0.85 19.01 -14.08
C ALA A 115 1.52 18.41 -15.35
N PRO A 116 2.24 19.17 -16.20
CA PRO A 116 2.93 18.60 -17.36
C PRO A 116 4.08 17.65 -16.98
N GLU A 117 4.84 17.96 -15.92
CA GLU A 117 5.94 17.12 -15.40
C GLU A 117 5.42 15.79 -14.81
N ALA A 118 4.28 15.83 -14.13
CA ALA A 118 3.63 14.64 -13.60
C ALA A 118 3.20 13.67 -14.70
N GLY A 119 2.71 14.19 -15.84
CA GLY A 119 2.38 13.39 -17.02
C GLY A 119 3.58 12.67 -17.63
N ALA A 120 4.72 13.37 -17.74
CA ALA A 120 5.97 12.80 -18.24
C ALA A 120 6.52 11.70 -17.30
N SER A 121 6.45 11.91 -15.98
CA SER A 121 6.88 10.94 -14.96
C SER A 121 6.01 9.67 -14.94
N ALA A 122 4.70 9.81 -15.13
CA ALA A 122 3.77 8.68 -15.25
C ALA A 122 4.02 7.86 -16.52
N ALA A 123 4.28 8.53 -17.65
CA ALA A 123 4.65 7.88 -18.90
C ALA A 123 5.98 7.11 -18.77
N ALA A 124 7.00 7.71 -18.17
CA ALA A 124 8.28 7.05 -17.91
C ALA A 124 8.13 5.82 -17.01
N SER A 125 7.30 5.90 -15.97
CA SER A 125 6.99 4.77 -15.08
C SER A 125 6.25 3.64 -15.81
N THR A 126 5.34 3.99 -16.70
CA THR A 126 4.60 3.02 -17.54
C THR A 126 5.57 2.29 -18.48
N THR A 127 6.42 3.01 -19.19
CA THR A 127 7.47 2.45 -20.05
C THR A 127 8.40 1.53 -19.27
N ARG A 128 8.84 1.95 -18.08
CA ARG A 128 9.66 1.12 -17.18
C ARG A 128 8.96 -0.17 -16.79
N ASN A 129 7.69 -0.10 -16.40
CA ASN A 129 6.92 -1.27 -16.00
C ASN A 129 6.72 -2.25 -17.17
N GLN A 130 6.49 -1.73 -18.38
CA GLN A 130 6.41 -2.54 -19.60
C GLN A 130 7.75 -3.24 -19.90
N LEU A 131 8.87 -2.51 -19.82
CA LEU A 131 10.20 -3.09 -20.00
C LEU A 131 10.48 -4.21 -19.00
N LEU A 132 10.16 -4.00 -17.71
CA LEU A 132 10.33 -5.04 -16.68
C LEU A 132 9.49 -6.29 -16.98
N HIS A 133 8.25 -6.12 -17.44
CA HIS A 133 7.42 -7.25 -17.86
C HIS A 133 8.03 -8.01 -19.04
N LEU A 134 8.54 -7.30 -20.05
CA LEU A 134 9.20 -7.91 -21.20
C LEU A 134 10.47 -8.66 -20.80
N MET A 135 11.29 -8.09 -19.90
CA MET A 135 12.49 -8.76 -19.39
C MET A 135 12.15 -10.04 -18.61
N VAL A 136 11.15 -9.98 -17.73
CA VAL A 136 10.68 -11.15 -16.97
C VAL A 136 10.13 -12.22 -17.92
N ALA A 137 9.35 -11.83 -18.93
CA ALA A 137 8.83 -12.74 -19.94
C ALA A 137 9.96 -13.41 -20.74
N ARG A 138 10.96 -12.64 -21.19
CA ARG A 138 12.13 -13.13 -21.93
C ARG A 138 12.96 -14.11 -21.10
N VAL A 139 13.27 -13.76 -19.86
CA VAL A 139 13.99 -14.64 -18.93
C VAL A 139 13.19 -15.92 -18.65
N GLY A 140 11.86 -15.80 -18.53
CA GLY A 140 10.96 -16.94 -18.42
C GLY A 140 11.04 -17.90 -19.61
N ALA A 141 11.06 -17.38 -20.84
CA ALA A 141 11.20 -18.17 -22.06
C ALA A 141 12.56 -18.91 -22.12
N ILE A 142 13.67 -18.21 -21.86
CA ILE A 142 15.02 -18.81 -21.84
C ILE A 142 15.09 -19.96 -20.84
N ARG A 143 14.53 -19.78 -19.63
CA ARG A 143 14.50 -20.85 -18.61
C ARG A 143 13.65 -22.04 -19.02
N LYS A 144 12.52 -21.83 -19.72
CA LYS A 144 11.69 -22.94 -20.24
C LYS A 144 12.48 -23.77 -21.25
N THR A 145 13.19 -23.12 -22.17
CA THR A 145 14.07 -23.81 -23.13
C THR A 145 15.19 -24.54 -22.43
N ALA A 146 15.86 -23.92 -21.45
CA ALA A 146 16.90 -24.57 -20.65
C ALA A 146 16.38 -25.81 -19.91
N ALA A 147 15.18 -25.72 -19.29
CA ALA A 147 14.56 -26.87 -18.62
C ALA A 147 14.21 -28.02 -19.58
N HIS A 148 13.94 -27.71 -20.85
CA HIS A 148 13.72 -28.71 -21.89
C HIS A 148 15.04 -29.38 -22.31
N VAL A 149 16.07 -28.60 -22.60
CA VAL A 149 17.41 -29.10 -23.01
C VAL A 149 18.05 -29.93 -21.90
N PHE A 150 18.03 -29.45 -20.65
CA PHE A 150 18.64 -30.13 -19.51
C PHE A 150 17.69 -31.09 -18.79
N ARG A 151 16.65 -31.61 -19.46
CA ARG A 151 15.67 -32.53 -18.84
C ARG A 151 16.32 -33.80 -18.26
N ARG A 152 17.41 -34.27 -18.87
CA ARG A 152 18.18 -35.44 -18.41
C ARG A 152 19.27 -35.10 -17.38
N HIS A 153 19.48 -33.80 -17.11
CA HIS A 153 20.51 -33.25 -16.20
C HIS A 153 19.92 -32.17 -15.28
N PRO A 154 19.07 -32.56 -14.32
CA PRO A 154 18.32 -31.62 -13.48
C PRO A 154 19.21 -30.75 -12.57
N GLU A 155 20.42 -31.19 -12.26
CA GLU A 155 21.45 -30.45 -11.53
C GLU A 155 21.82 -29.13 -12.22
N VAL A 156 22.05 -29.15 -13.54
CA VAL A 156 22.38 -27.97 -14.34
C VAL A 156 21.21 -26.98 -14.37
N ALA A 157 19.98 -27.49 -14.54
CA ALA A 157 18.78 -26.65 -14.51
C ALA A 157 18.54 -25.99 -13.13
N ARG A 158 18.96 -26.64 -12.03
CA ARG A 158 18.84 -26.10 -10.67
C ARG A 158 19.86 -24.99 -10.40
N GLU A 159 21.07 -25.12 -10.94
CA GLU A 159 22.13 -24.11 -10.80
C GLU A 159 21.79 -22.81 -11.54
N VAL A 160 21.33 -22.92 -12.79
CA VAL A 160 20.99 -21.76 -13.65
C VAL A 160 19.68 -21.07 -13.21
N THR A 161 18.82 -21.74 -12.44
CA THR A 161 17.60 -21.13 -11.90
C THR A 161 17.84 -20.49 -10.54
N SER A 162 17.84 -19.15 -10.48
CA SER A 162 17.96 -18.36 -9.24
C SER A 162 17.08 -18.90 -8.09
N ALA A 163 17.63 -18.89 -6.87
CA ALA A 163 16.96 -19.34 -5.65
C ALA A 163 15.61 -18.64 -5.39
N TYR A 164 15.48 -17.38 -5.79
CA TYR A 164 14.23 -16.61 -5.70
C TYR A 164 13.09 -17.27 -6.50
N GLU A 165 13.38 -17.72 -7.72
CA GLU A 165 12.38 -18.35 -8.59
C GLU A 165 11.97 -19.74 -8.11
N ARG A 166 12.89 -20.46 -7.45
CA ARG A 166 12.57 -21.73 -6.80
C ARG A 166 11.59 -21.51 -5.64
N ARG A 167 11.83 -20.48 -4.81
CA ARG A 167 10.91 -20.09 -3.72
C ARG A 167 9.56 -19.65 -4.27
N ARG A 168 9.54 -18.81 -5.32
CA ARG A 168 8.31 -18.36 -5.99
C ARG A 168 7.49 -19.53 -6.56
N ARG A 169 8.13 -20.49 -7.25
CA ARG A 169 7.44 -21.69 -7.78
C ARG A 169 6.98 -22.64 -6.67
N ALA A 170 7.70 -22.73 -5.56
CA ALA A 170 7.27 -23.50 -4.41
C ALA A 170 6.02 -22.85 -3.75
N ALA A 171 6.03 -21.54 -3.57
CA ALA A 171 4.87 -20.78 -3.08
C ALA A 171 3.66 -20.93 -4.01
N ALA A 172 3.83 -20.74 -5.33
CA ALA A 172 2.75 -20.92 -6.30
C ALA A 172 2.19 -22.35 -6.32
N ARG A 173 3.04 -23.38 -6.11
CA ARG A 173 2.58 -24.78 -5.95
C ARG A 173 1.78 -24.97 -4.67
N ARG A 174 2.20 -24.37 -3.56
CA ARG A 174 1.46 -24.39 -2.28
C ARG A 174 0.11 -23.69 -2.41
N GLU A 175 0.06 -22.52 -3.04
CA GLU A 175 -1.19 -21.82 -3.31
C GLU A 175 -2.12 -22.59 -4.24
N LYS A 176 -1.59 -23.19 -5.31
CA LYS A 176 -2.39 -24.03 -6.21
C LYS A 176 -2.92 -25.28 -5.49
N ALA A 177 -2.11 -25.91 -4.64
CA ALA A 177 -2.54 -27.04 -3.81
C ALA A 177 -3.60 -26.63 -2.78
N ARG A 178 -3.44 -25.46 -2.16
CA ARG A 178 -4.43 -24.89 -1.24
C ARG A 178 -5.76 -24.60 -1.95
N LYS A 179 -5.72 -23.90 -3.09
CA LYS A 179 -6.92 -23.64 -3.90
C LYS A 179 -7.60 -24.92 -4.39
N ALA A 180 -6.82 -25.95 -4.73
CA ALA A 180 -7.36 -27.25 -5.11
C ALA A 180 -7.99 -28.01 -3.93
N ALA A 181 -7.42 -27.89 -2.72
CA ALA A 181 -8.00 -28.46 -1.49
C ALA A 181 -9.29 -27.75 -1.08
N GLU A 182 -9.32 -26.41 -1.18
CA GLU A 182 -10.52 -25.59 -0.95
C GLU A 182 -11.62 -25.92 -1.98
N ALA A 183 -11.28 -26.13 -3.25
CA ALA A 183 -12.23 -26.55 -4.29
C ALA A 183 -12.71 -28.02 -4.12
N GLY A 184 -11.85 -28.90 -3.59
CA GLY A 184 -12.20 -30.29 -3.28
C GLY A 184 -13.15 -30.43 -2.09
N GLN A 185 -13.04 -29.55 -1.08
CA GLN A 185 -13.96 -29.50 0.05
C GLN A 185 -15.35 -28.95 -0.33
N ALA A 186 -15.44 -28.07 -1.34
CA ALA A 186 -16.71 -27.56 -1.85
C ALA A 186 -17.55 -28.58 -2.64
N ASN A 187 -16.96 -29.72 -3.05
CA ASN A 187 -17.64 -30.78 -3.82
C ASN A 187 -17.92 -32.05 -3.00
N GLY A 188 -17.76 -32.00 -1.68
CA GLY A 188 -17.99 -33.12 -0.77
C GLY A 188 -19.47 -33.31 -0.41
N LYS A 189 -20.22 -34.05 -1.23
CA LYS A 189 -21.48 -34.68 -0.82
C LYS A 189 -21.15 -35.81 0.18
N PRO A 190 -21.79 -35.89 1.37
CA PRO A 190 -21.49 -36.95 2.33
C PRO A 190 -22.02 -38.29 1.81
N ALA A 191 -21.14 -39.29 1.75
CA ALA A 191 -21.52 -40.68 1.53
C ALA A 191 -21.91 -41.29 2.89
N GLU A 192 -23.20 -41.30 3.19
CA GLU A 192 -23.81 -42.19 4.18
C GLU A 192 -24.63 -43.26 3.44
N ALA A 193 -24.36 -44.54 3.72
CA ALA A 193 -25.35 -45.56 4.11
C ALA A 193 -24.82 -47.00 3.92
N ASN A 194 -24.37 -47.56 5.05
CA ASN A 194 -24.52 -48.91 5.60
C ASN A 194 -25.20 -50.07 4.82
N GLY A 195 -24.64 -51.29 5.04
CA GLY A 195 -25.28 -52.63 4.98
C GLY A 195 -24.87 -53.50 3.78
N LYS A 196 -24.40 -54.75 3.85
CA LYS A 196 -24.35 -55.85 4.86
C LYS A 196 -23.25 -56.87 4.41
N PRO A 197 -22.87 -57.88 5.23
CA PRO A 197 -21.58 -58.61 5.17
C PRO A 197 -21.61 -59.92 4.36
N ALA A 198 -20.44 -60.39 3.92
CA ALA A 198 -20.17 -61.78 3.55
C ALA A 198 -18.67 -62.15 3.69
N GLU A 199 -18.41 -62.98 4.71
CA GLU A 199 -17.50 -64.13 4.80
C GLU A 199 -16.06 -64.13 4.25
N ALA A 200 -15.12 -64.14 5.21
CA ALA A 200 -14.10 -65.17 5.50
C ALA A 200 -13.26 -65.80 4.37
N ASN A 201 -11.96 -65.46 4.37
CA ASN A 201 -10.79 -66.35 4.49
C ASN A 201 -9.57 -65.53 4.01
N GLY A 202 -8.42 -65.44 4.66
CA GLY A 202 -7.79 -66.25 5.69
C GLY A 202 -6.29 -66.18 5.40
N LYS A 203 -5.50 -65.67 6.36
CA LYS A 203 -4.09 -66.00 6.69
C LYS A 203 -3.24 -64.76 7.05
N PRO A 204 -2.77 -64.63 8.30
CA PRO A 204 -1.88 -63.57 8.75
C PRO A 204 -0.41 -64.03 8.81
N ALA A 205 0.46 -63.10 9.21
CA ALA A 205 1.89 -63.19 9.57
C ALA A 205 2.86 -62.75 8.44
N ALA A 206 3.89 -61.93 8.66
CA ALA A 206 4.39 -61.26 9.86
C ALA A 206 5.38 -60.16 9.42
N ALA A 207 5.56 -59.15 10.25
CA ALA A 207 6.80 -58.37 10.35
C ALA A 207 7.40 -58.67 11.74
N PRO A 208 8.60 -58.20 12.12
CA PRO A 208 9.82 -57.84 11.37
C PRO A 208 11.08 -58.51 12.00
N ALA A 209 12.27 -58.33 11.41
CA ALA A 209 13.51 -58.23 12.22
C ALA A 209 14.70 -57.62 11.43
N PRO A 210 15.64 -56.93 12.10
CA PRO A 210 16.65 -56.07 11.48
C PRO A 210 18.09 -56.61 11.55
N ALA A 211 18.97 -55.92 10.82
CA ALA A 211 20.41 -55.69 11.05
C ALA A 211 21.37 -56.89 11.18
N THR A 212 22.44 -56.88 10.38
CA THR A 212 23.87 -56.76 10.77
C THR A 212 24.73 -57.10 9.54
N ALA A 213 25.56 -56.16 9.08
CA ALA A 213 26.99 -56.00 9.37
C ALA A 213 27.86 -56.50 8.21
N ALA A 214 28.62 -55.56 7.64
CA ALA A 214 29.69 -55.82 6.70
C ALA A 214 30.84 -56.60 7.37
N PRO A 215 31.71 -57.22 6.55
CA PRO A 215 33.13 -57.10 6.82
C PRO A 215 33.91 -56.63 5.59
N THR A 216 34.79 -55.69 5.89
CA THR A 216 35.99 -55.24 5.19
C THR A 216 36.99 -56.38 4.97
N THR A 217 37.77 -56.30 3.87
CA THR A 217 39.24 -56.54 3.79
C THR A 217 39.69 -56.61 2.32
N PRO A 218 40.99 -56.52 2.01
CA PRO A 218 42.07 -55.75 2.63
C PRO A 218 42.61 -54.63 1.72
#